data_AF-A0A6M0C7T3-F1
#
_entry.id   AF-A0A6M0C7T3-F1
#
_cell.length_a   1.000
_cell.length_b   1.000
_cell.length_c   1.000
_cell.angle_alpha   90.00
_cell.angle_beta   90.00
_cell.angle_gamma   90.00
#
_symmetry.space_group_name_H-M   'P 1'
#
loop_
_entity.id
_entity.type
_entity.pdbx_description
1 polymer ?
#
loop_
_entity_poly.entity_id
_entity_poly.type
_entity_poly.pdbx_seq_one_letter_code
_entity_poly.pdbx_strand_id
1 'polypeptide(L)'
;MSWMDFLRMMADKYSLSAEQTEVFLSRFNEDNQNKPEKEIRDDFKKSLGIDLDVERYRKRMRNIYAKFAKNKQNPTGCLELNDKGPHKCKKLLDWLQKQYGKPELLE
;
A
#
# COMPACT_ATOMS: atom_id res chain seq x y z
N MET A 1 8.96 -10.28 13.29
CA MET A 1 9.04 -9.37 12.13
C MET A 1 8.33 -8.07 12.52
N SER A 2 8.84 -6.89 12.17
CA SER A 2 8.10 -5.64 12.40
C SER A 2 7.06 -5.40 11.29
N TRP A 3 6.06 -4.54 11.52
CA TRP A 3 5.11 -4.15 10.48
C TRP A 3 5.82 -3.50 9.28
N MET A 4 6.83 -2.67 9.54
CA MET A 4 7.59 -1.99 8.48
C MET A 4 8.43 -2.96 7.65
N ASP A 5 9.04 -3.97 8.28
CA ASP A 5 9.75 -5.05 7.58
C ASP A 5 8.78 -5.89 6.73
N PHE A 6 7.59 -6.18 7.27
CA PHE A 6 6.54 -6.85 6.52
C PHE A 6 6.10 -6.03 5.30
N LEU A 7 5.89 -4.72 5.44
CA LEU A 7 5.53 -3.87 4.32
C LEU A 7 6.64 -3.83 3.26
N ARG A 8 7.92 -3.81 3.66
CA ARG A 8 9.06 -3.89 2.73
C ARG A 8 9.07 -5.22 1.97
N MET A 9 8.87 -6.33 2.66
CA MET A 9 8.75 -7.65 2.05
C MET A 9 7.57 -7.70 1.06
N MET A 10 6.43 -7.12 1.42
CA MET A 10 5.27 -7.06 0.53
C MET A 10 5.51 -6.15 -0.68
N ALA A 11 6.23 -5.05 -0.51
CA ALA A 11 6.62 -4.20 -1.63
C ALA A 11 7.50 -4.99 -2.63
N ASP A 12 8.45 -5.77 -2.14
CA ASP A 12 9.33 -6.61 -2.95
C ASP A 12 8.56 -7.76 -3.63
N LYS A 13 7.74 -8.50 -2.87
CA LYS A 13 6.89 -9.61 -3.35
C LYS A 13 5.94 -9.19 -4.48
N TYR A 14 5.44 -7.95 -4.43
CA TYR A 14 4.56 -7.40 -5.46
C TYR A 14 5.33 -6.51 -6.47
N SER A 15 6.66 -6.57 -6.45
CA SER A 15 7.59 -5.89 -7.34
C SER A 15 7.29 -4.40 -7.49
N LEU A 16 6.99 -3.71 -6.39
CA LEU A 16 6.82 -2.26 -6.38
C LEU A 16 8.14 -1.57 -6.82
N SER A 17 8.04 -0.52 -7.64
CA SER A 17 9.20 0.31 -7.93
C SER A 17 9.63 1.08 -6.69
N ALA A 18 10.88 1.57 -6.61
CA ALA A 18 11.36 2.36 -5.47
C ALA A 18 10.39 3.49 -5.07
N GLU A 19 9.93 4.27 -6.05
CA GLU A 19 8.95 5.34 -5.82
C GLU A 19 7.58 4.83 -5.33
N GLN A 20 7.14 3.64 -5.76
CA GLN A 20 5.90 3.02 -5.28
C GLN A 20 6.06 2.49 -3.87
N THR A 21 7.21 1.89 -3.57
CA THR A 21 7.57 1.38 -2.25
C THR A 21 7.57 2.51 -1.24
N GLU A 22 8.17 3.66 -1.53
CA GLU A 22 8.14 4.80 -0.61
C GLU A 22 6.71 5.28 -0.33
N VAL A 23 5.88 5.44 -1.36
CA VAL A 23 4.45 5.80 -1.23
C VAL A 23 3.71 4.77 -0.37
N PHE A 24 3.94 3.49 -0.65
CA PHE A 24 3.30 2.38 0.04
C PHE A 24 3.70 2.35 1.52
N LEU A 25 5.00 2.35 1.80
CA LEU A 25 5.55 2.33 3.16
C LEU A 25 5.03 3.51 3.97
N SER A 26 5.08 4.72 3.43
CA SER A 26 4.57 5.90 4.13
C SER A 26 3.06 5.83 4.34
N ARG A 27 2.27 5.40 3.34
CA ARG A 27 0.81 5.34 3.45
C ARG A 27 0.34 4.32 4.48
N PHE A 28 0.99 3.16 4.54
CA PHE A 28 0.56 2.06 5.40
C PHE A 28 1.33 1.98 6.72
N ASN A 29 2.27 2.91 6.98
CA ASN A 29 2.95 3.04 8.27
C ASN A 29 1.94 3.18 9.42
N GLU A 30 2.22 2.58 10.57
CA GLU A 30 1.33 2.53 11.74
C GLU A 30 0.90 3.93 12.18
N ASP A 31 1.82 4.90 12.20
CA ASP A 31 1.55 6.31 12.50
C ASP A 31 0.56 6.99 11.53
N ASN A 32 0.45 6.47 10.30
CA ASN A 32 -0.33 7.06 9.23
C ASN A 32 -1.66 6.33 8.97
N GLN A 33 -1.90 5.17 9.59
CA GLN A 33 -3.10 4.36 9.35
C GLN A 33 -4.41 5.07 9.71
N ASN A 34 -4.38 5.93 10.73
CA ASN A 34 -5.55 6.69 11.20
C ASN A 34 -5.58 8.13 10.68
N LYS A 35 -4.57 8.57 9.93
CA LYS A 35 -4.50 9.94 9.42
C LYS A 35 -5.42 10.13 8.22
N PRO A 36 -6.00 11.32 8.05
CA PRO A 36 -6.72 11.65 6.83
C PRO A 36 -5.77 11.67 5.63
N GLU A 37 -6.29 11.29 4.46
CA GLU A 37 -5.49 11.20 3.22
C GLU A 37 -4.77 12.50 2.86
N LYS A 38 -5.37 13.65 3.21
CA LYS A 38 -4.77 14.96 3.03
C LYS A 38 -3.48 15.11 3.84
N GLU A 39 -3.50 14.73 5.12
CA GLU A 39 -2.31 14.83 5.98
C GLU A 39 -1.22 13.85 5.55
N ILE A 40 -1.59 12.62 5.19
CA ILE A 40 -0.61 11.64 4.70
C ILE A 40 0.07 12.16 3.44
N ARG A 41 -0.67 12.80 2.53
CA ARG A 41 -0.11 13.39 1.32
C ARG A 41 0.80 14.58 1.63
N ASP A 42 0.41 15.45 2.57
CA ASP A 42 1.23 16.59 2.99
C ASP A 42 2.51 16.13 3.70
N ASP A 43 2.43 15.13 4.58
CA ASP A 43 3.59 14.45 5.18
C ASP A 43 4.48 13.82 4.09
N PHE A 44 3.89 13.19 3.08
CA PHE A 44 4.63 12.61 1.96
C PHE A 44 5.36 13.66 1.12
N LYS A 45 4.68 14.78 0.83
CA LYS A 45 5.25 15.95 0.15
C LYS A 45 6.43 16.52 0.95
N LYS A 46 6.29 16.60 2.28
CA LYS A 46 7.33 17.09 3.19
C LYS A 46 8.50 16.11 3.35
N SER A 47 8.23 14.81 3.39
CA SER A 47 9.24 13.77 3.63
C SER A 47 10.11 13.48 2.42
N LEU A 48 9.58 13.61 1.19
CA LEU A 48 10.34 13.35 -0.04
C LEU A 48 10.75 14.62 -0.79
N GLY A 49 10.25 15.80 -0.40
CA GLY A 49 10.52 17.06 -1.10
C GLY A 49 10.00 17.08 -2.55
N ILE A 50 9.16 16.11 -2.93
CA ILE A 50 8.57 16.02 -4.26
C ILE A 50 7.24 16.76 -4.24
N ASP A 51 7.08 17.73 -5.14
CA ASP A 51 5.77 18.32 -5.42
C ASP A 51 4.88 17.28 -6.13
N LEU A 52 4.33 16.37 -5.34
CA LEU A 52 3.40 15.36 -5.78
C LEU A 52 2.02 15.98 -5.82
N ASP A 53 1.66 16.46 -7.01
CA ASP A 53 0.29 16.83 -7.30
C ASP A 53 -0.66 15.65 -6.95
N VAL A 54 -1.86 15.99 -6.49
CA VAL A 54 -2.89 15.04 -6.05
C VAL A 54 -3.16 13.97 -7.11
N GLU A 55 -3.13 14.34 -8.39
CA GLU A 55 -3.34 13.42 -9.49
C GLU A 55 -2.20 12.40 -9.61
N ARG A 56 -0.95 12.83 -9.45
CA ARG A 56 0.21 11.93 -9.48
C ARG A 56 0.19 10.96 -8.30
N TYR A 57 -0.13 11.46 -7.10
CA TYR A 57 -0.28 10.60 -5.91
C TYR A 57 -1.37 9.55 -6.12
N ARG A 58 -2.56 9.97 -6.58
CA ARG A 58 -3.67 9.06 -6.90
C ARG A 58 -3.29 8.04 -7.97
N LYS A 59 -2.57 8.45 -9.01
CA LYS A 59 -2.09 7.57 -10.07
C LYS A 59 -1.12 6.52 -9.53
N ARG A 60 -0.17 6.92 -8.67
CA ARG A 60 0.76 5.99 -8.00
C ARG A 60 0.01 4.99 -7.11
N MET A 61 -0.92 5.46 -6.28
CA MET A 61 -1.76 4.58 -5.46
C MET A 61 -2.59 3.61 -6.30
N ARG A 62 -3.17 4.07 -7.42
CA ARG A 62 -3.90 3.20 -8.35
C ARG A 62 -3.02 2.08 -8.92
N ASN A 63 -1.78 2.40 -9.27
CA ASN A 63 -0.83 1.40 -9.78
C ASN A 63 -0.42 0.40 -8.70
N ILE A 64 -0.23 0.86 -7.45
CA ILE A 64 0.00 -0.02 -6.30
C ILE A 64 -1.20 -0.97 -6.14
N TYR A 65 -2.43 -0.44 -6.12
CA TYR A 65 -3.63 -1.28 -6.02
C TYR A 65 -3.72 -2.31 -7.15
N ALA A 66 -3.36 -1.96 -8.38
CA ALA A 66 -3.38 -2.88 -9.50
C ALA A 66 -2.41 -4.06 -9.31
N LYS A 67 -1.25 -3.83 -8.69
CA LYS A 67 -0.26 -4.88 -8.39
C LYS A 67 -0.76 -5.80 -7.28
N PHE A 68 -1.34 -5.22 -6.22
CA PHE A 68 -1.89 -5.99 -5.10
C PHE A 68 -3.21 -6.68 -5.41
N ALA A 69 -3.93 -6.25 -6.45
CA ALA A 69 -5.20 -6.84 -6.82
C ALA A 69 -5.06 -8.29 -7.23
N LYS A 70 -5.98 -9.13 -6.73
CA LYS A 70 -6.05 -10.54 -7.13
C LYS A 70 -6.31 -10.65 -8.63
N ASN A 71 -5.44 -11.32 -9.36
CA ASN A 71 -5.60 -11.55 -10.79
C ASN A 71 -5.05 -12.93 -11.18
N LYS A 72 -5.10 -13.28 -12.47
CA LYS A 72 -4.62 -14.60 -12.95
C LYS A 72 -3.13 -14.85 -12.65
N GLN A 73 -2.32 -13.79 -12.63
CA GLN A 73 -0.88 -13.85 -12.32
C GLN A 73 -0.61 -13.70 -10.81
N ASN A 74 -1.59 -13.22 -10.05
CA ASN A 74 -1.49 -12.99 -8.61
C ASN A 74 -2.71 -13.59 -7.86
N PRO A 75 -2.78 -14.92 -7.73
CA PRO A 75 -3.93 -15.61 -7.16
C PRO A 75 -4.09 -15.37 -5.64
N THR A 76 -3.02 -14.96 -4.96
CA THR A 76 -2.97 -14.66 -3.52
C THR A 76 -3.18 -13.17 -3.21
N GLY A 77 -3.34 -12.32 -4.24
CA GLY A 77 -3.59 -10.89 -4.07
C GLY A 77 -4.91 -10.55 -3.35
N CYS A 78 -5.09 -9.26 -3.07
CA CYS A 78 -6.28 -8.72 -2.44
C CYS A 78 -7.45 -8.69 -3.43
N LEU A 79 -8.46 -9.55 -3.22
CA LEU A 79 -9.67 -9.59 -4.06
C LEU A 79 -10.48 -8.29 -3.94
N GLU A 80 -10.51 -7.69 -2.75
CA GLU A 80 -11.31 -6.48 -2.48
C GLU A 80 -10.87 -5.26 -3.29
N LEU A 81 -9.65 -5.26 -3.85
CA LEU A 81 -9.16 -4.21 -4.72
C LEU A 81 -9.76 -4.23 -6.14
N ASN A 82 -10.30 -5.37 -6.57
CA ASN A 82 -11.03 -5.49 -7.84
C ASN A 82 -12.42 -4.85 -7.78
N ASP A 83 -12.92 -4.61 -6.57
CA ASP A 83 -14.21 -3.99 -6.38
C ASP A 83 -14.19 -2.52 -6.85
N LYS A 84 -15.31 -2.06 -7.41
CA LYS A 84 -15.47 -0.67 -7.90
C LYS A 84 -15.82 0.32 -6.79
N GLY A 85 -15.91 -0.11 -5.54
CA GLY A 85 -16.27 0.72 -4.41
C GLY A 85 -15.18 1.68 -3.92
N PRO A 86 -15.56 2.69 -3.14
CA PRO A 86 -14.62 3.54 -2.40
C PRO A 86 -13.85 2.73 -1.35
N HIS A 87 -12.86 3.36 -0.73
CA HIS A 87 -12.06 2.79 0.38
C HIS A 87 -11.09 1.66 0.01
N LYS A 88 -10.60 1.61 -1.23
CA LYS A 88 -9.53 0.67 -1.65
C LYS A 88 -8.31 0.69 -0.73
N CYS A 89 -7.96 1.87 -0.19
CA CYS A 89 -6.88 1.99 0.79
C CYS A 89 -7.16 1.19 2.07
N LYS A 90 -8.37 1.33 2.63
CA LYS A 90 -8.76 0.62 3.86
C LYS A 90 -8.84 -0.89 3.62
N LYS A 91 -9.38 -1.30 2.46
CA LYS A 91 -9.41 -2.70 2.02
C LYS A 91 -8.02 -3.31 1.89
N LEU A 92 -7.08 -2.58 1.30
CA LEU A 92 -5.68 -3.04 1.21
C LEU A 92 -5.02 -3.09 2.60
N LEU A 93 -5.26 -2.11 3.47
CA LEU A 93 -4.72 -2.11 4.83
C LEU A 93 -5.23 -3.33 5.63
N ASP A 94 -6.54 -3.57 5.62
CA ASP A 94 -7.16 -4.71 6.31
C ASP A 94 -6.61 -6.04 5.79
N TRP A 95 -6.44 -6.15 4.47
CA TRP A 95 -5.83 -7.32 3.85
C TRP A 95 -4.36 -7.50 4.26
N LEU A 96 -3.56 -6.43 4.30
CA LEU A 96 -2.16 -6.47 4.77
C LEU A 96 -2.07 -6.88 6.24
N GLN A 97 -2.96 -6.37 7.10
CA GLN A 97 -3.02 -6.75 8.51
C GLN A 97 -3.38 -8.25 8.66
N LYS A 98 -4.32 -8.74 7.86
CA LYS A 98 -4.64 -10.18 7.79
C LYS A 98 -3.47 -11.03 7.32
N GLN A 99 -2.65 -10.55 6.38
CA GLN A 99 -1.45 -11.28 5.95
C GLN A 99 -0.37 -11.25 7.04
N TYR A 100 -0.17 -10.13 7.71
CA TYR A 100 0.80 -10.00 8.80
C TYR A 100 0.47 -10.88 10.00
N GLY A 101 -0.83 -11.03 10.31
CA GLY A 101 -1.31 -11.93 11.36
C GLY A 101 -1.31 -13.42 10.98
N LYS A 102 -0.89 -13.79 9.76
CA LYS A 102 -0.81 -15.18 9.30
C LYS A 102 0.66 -15.63 9.27
N PRO A 103 1.13 -16.37 10.29
CA PRO A 103 2.51 -16.84 10.34
C PRO A 103 2.87 -17.85 9.23
N GLU A 104 1.88 -18.48 8.60
CA GLU A 104 2.05 -19.53 7.59
C GLU A 104 2.58 -19.04 6.22
N LEU A 105 2.73 -17.72 6.02
CA LEU A 105 3.29 -17.13 4.79
C LEU A 105 4.74 -16.64 4.97
N LEU A 106 5.33 -16.92 6.13
CA LEU A 106 6.70 -16.56 6.51
C LEU A 106 7.67 -17.76 6.44
N GLU A 107 7.20 -18.94 6.02
CA GLU A 107 8.00 -20.15 5.80
C GLU A 107 8.34 -20.35 4.31
#